data_AF-A0A9Y2JIP4-F1
#
_entry.id   AF-A0A9Y2JIP4-F1
#
_cell.length_a   1.000
_cell.length_b   1.000
_cell.length_c   1.000
_cell.angle_alpha   90.00
_cell.angle_beta   90.00
_cell.angle_gamma   90.00
#
_symmetry.space_group_name_H-M   'P 1'
#
loop_
_entity.id
_entity.type
_entity.pdbx_description
1 polymer ?
#
loop_
_entity_poly.entity_id
_entity_poly.type
_entity_poly.pdbx_seq_one_letter_code
_entity_poly.pdbx_strand_id
1 'polypeptide(L)'
;MTVVVHHRLHADFAVRFPWLRRALGPRSGLELDAAGLRVRLGPWLVTTPLSNIAGAESGGPYSALRGLGIRLSLADRGLTFGTTTEGGVCLRFHEPVPGIDPWGLVRHPGLTVTVAEPDLVAEAINRVVTRA
;
A
#
# COMPACT_ATOMS: atom_id res chain seq x y z
N MET A 1 -26.15 -21.58 4.12
CA MET A 1 -25.85 -20.30 4.78
C MET A 1 -24.46 -19.88 4.35
N THR A 2 -24.35 -18.95 3.41
CA THR A 2 -23.04 -18.46 2.93
C THR A 2 -22.63 -17.31 3.82
N VAL A 3 -21.71 -17.55 4.75
CA VAL A 3 -21.12 -16.49 5.57
C VAL A 3 -20.14 -15.73 4.68
N VAL A 4 -20.60 -14.62 4.08
CA VAL A 4 -19.72 -13.70 3.37
C VAL A 4 -18.94 -12.93 4.43
N VAL A 5 -17.73 -13.40 4.71
CA VAL A 5 -16.80 -12.69 5.61
C VAL A 5 -16.36 -11.42 4.87
N HIS A 6 -17.05 -10.31 5.14
CA HIS A 6 -16.64 -8.97 4.72
C HIS A 6 -15.36 -8.58 5.47
N HIS A 7 -14.21 -9.06 5.01
CA HIS A 7 -12.92 -8.59 5.49
C HIS A 7 -12.74 -7.16 4.98
N ARG A 8 -12.74 -6.17 5.88
CA ARG A 8 -12.36 -4.79 5.58
C ARG A 8 -11.19 -4.43 6.47
N LEU A 9 -10.01 -4.26 5.86
CA LEU A 9 -8.84 -3.71 6.53
C LEU A 9 -8.64 -2.28 6.03
N HIS A 10 -8.51 -1.36 6.97
CA HIS A 10 -8.14 0.02 6.69
C HIS A 10 -6.91 0.36 7.52
N ALA A 11 -5.84 0.79 6.87
CA ALA A 11 -4.62 1.22 7.52
C ALA A 11 -4.32 2.67 7.11
N ASP A 12 -4.24 3.53 8.12
CA ASP A 12 -3.77 4.90 7.98
C ASP A 12 -2.25 4.91 7.72
N PHE A 13 -1.82 5.88 6.93
CA PHE A 13 -0.40 6.14 6.79
C PHE A 13 0.20 6.71 8.07
N ALA A 14 1.37 6.17 8.45
CA ALA A 14 2.11 6.70 9.57
C ALA A 14 2.73 8.04 9.19
N VAL A 15 2.33 9.08 9.91
CA VAL A 15 2.66 10.47 9.62
C VAL A 15 3.18 11.09 10.88
N ARG A 16 4.46 11.43 10.86
CA ARG A 16 5.14 12.06 12.01
C ARG A 16 4.59 13.45 12.33
N PHE A 17 4.02 14.14 11.34
CA PHE A 17 3.49 15.50 11.49
C PHE A 17 1.98 15.54 11.21
N PRO A 18 1.13 16.01 12.15
CA PRO A 18 -0.32 16.08 11.96
C PRO A 18 -0.76 16.94 10.78
N TRP A 19 -0.02 17.99 10.43
CA TRP A 19 -0.32 18.83 9.27
C TRP A 19 -0.09 18.09 7.95
N LEU A 20 0.83 17.12 7.89
CA LEU A 20 1.01 16.28 6.71
C LEU A 20 -0.26 15.44 6.44
N ARG A 21 -1.02 15.00 7.45
CA ARG A 21 -2.32 14.32 7.22
C ARG A 21 -3.26 15.18 6.37
N ARG A 22 -3.30 16.49 6.63
CA ARG A 22 -4.13 17.41 5.84
C ARG A 22 -3.63 17.55 4.41
N ALA A 23 -2.32 17.56 4.20
CA ALA A 23 -1.71 17.63 2.87
C ALA A 23 -1.90 16.33 2.07
N LEU A 24 -1.88 15.17 2.73
CA LEU A 24 -2.14 13.88 2.10
C LEU A 24 -3.61 13.74 1.67
N GLY A 25 -4.53 14.42 2.35
CA GLY A 25 -5.96 14.44 2.02
C GLY A 25 -6.78 13.37 2.75
N PRO A 26 -8.11 13.56 2.88
CA PRO A 26 -8.97 12.85 3.83
C PRO A 26 -9.31 11.40 3.48
N ARG A 27 -8.83 10.86 2.36
CA ARG A 27 -9.05 9.44 2.01
C ARG A 27 -7.73 8.74 1.67
N SER A 28 -6.66 9.19 2.31
CA SER A 28 -5.33 8.66 2.08
C SER A 28 -5.09 7.53 3.06
N GLY A 29 -4.75 6.36 2.54
CA GLY A 29 -4.62 5.14 3.31
C GLY A 29 -4.65 3.91 2.42
N LEU A 30 -4.48 2.76 3.06
CA LEU A 30 -4.62 1.45 2.47
C LEU A 30 -5.97 0.87 2.89
N GLU A 31 -6.76 0.46 1.92
CA GLU A 31 -8.02 -0.26 2.09
C GLU A 31 -7.91 -1.62 1.40
N LEU A 32 -8.28 -2.67 2.11
CA LEU A 32 -8.41 -4.01 1.56
C LEU A 32 -9.83 -4.49 1.87
N ASP A 33 -10.59 -4.80 0.82
CA ASP A 33 -11.92 -5.39 0.95
C ASP A 33 -12.14 -6.52 -0.05
N ALA A 34 -13.33 -7.10 -0.04
CA ALA A 34 -13.70 -8.18 -0.97
C ALA A 34 -13.62 -7.77 -2.46
N ALA A 35 -13.66 -6.47 -2.78
CA ALA A 35 -13.49 -5.99 -4.15
C ALA A 35 -12.01 -5.84 -4.54
N GLY A 36 -11.09 -5.76 -3.58
CA GLY A 36 -9.66 -5.68 -3.83
C GLY A 36 -8.89 -4.81 -2.84
N LEU A 37 -7.64 -4.59 -3.19
CA LEU A 37 -6.76 -3.61 -2.55
C LEU A 37 -6.92 -2.26 -3.24
N ARG A 38 -7.09 -1.21 -2.43
CA ARG A 38 -7.08 0.19 -2.83
C ARG A 38 -6.12 0.95 -1.95
N VAL A 39 -5.09 1.53 -2.54
CA VAL A 39 -4.12 2.36 -1.83
C VAL A 39 -4.13 3.75 -2.43
N ARG A 40 -4.47 4.75 -1.63
CA ARG A 40 -4.56 6.14 -2.10
C ARG A 40 -3.65 7.03 -1.29
N LEU A 41 -2.87 7.86 -1.96
CA LEU A 41 -2.05 8.90 -1.35
C LEU A 41 -2.25 10.17 -2.17
N GLY A 42 -2.97 11.16 -1.66
CA GLY A 42 -3.26 12.39 -2.42
C GLY A 42 -3.99 12.09 -3.76
N PRO A 43 -3.48 12.57 -4.91
CA PRO A 43 -4.04 12.28 -6.24
C PRO A 43 -3.73 10.88 -6.77
N TRP A 44 -2.78 10.16 -6.16
CA TRP A 44 -2.35 8.85 -6.62
C TRP A 44 -3.20 7.75 -6.01
N LEU A 45 -3.63 6.81 -6.85
CA LEU A 45 -4.51 5.71 -6.49
C LEU A 45 -4.04 4.44 -7.18
N VAL A 46 -3.70 3.42 -6.40
CA VAL A 46 -3.45 2.05 -6.87
C VAL A 46 -4.67 1.22 -6.53
N THR A 47 -5.24 0.53 -7.52
CA THR A 47 -6.32 -0.44 -7.32
C THR A 47 -5.98 -1.75 -7.97
N THR A 48 -6.15 -2.86 -7.24
CA THR A 48 -5.86 -4.20 -7.77
C THR A 48 -6.75 -5.24 -7.10
N PRO A 49 -7.24 -6.27 -7.82
CA PRO A 49 -8.01 -7.35 -7.20
C PRO A 49 -7.14 -8.16 -6.24
N LEU A 50 -7.77 -8.80 -5.25
CA LEU A 50 -7.06 -9.64 -4.27
C LEU A 50 -6.26 -10.76 -4.93
N SER A 51 -6.79 -11.34 -6.00
CA SER A 51 -6.15 -12.40 -6.79
C SER A 51 -4.85 -11.97 -7.46
N ASN A 52 -4.62 -10.66 -7.62
CA ASN A 52 -3.40 -10.13 -8.21
C ASN A 52 -2.34 -9.79 -7.13
N ILE A 53 -2.61 -10.03 -5.86
CA ILE A 53 -1.66 -9.81 -4.77
C ILE A 53 -0.89 -11.10 -4.53
N ALA A 54 0.43 -11.08 -4.80
CA ALA A 54 1.31 -12.21 -4.58
C ALA A 54 1.72 -12.36 -3.11
N GLY A 55 1.68 -11.27 -2.34
CA GLY A 55 1.94 -11.27 -0.91
C GLY A 55 2.35 -9.90 -0.40
N ALA A 56 2.38 -9.78 0.92
CA ALA A 56 2.81 -8.61 1.66
C ALA A 56 3.97 -8.96 2.60
N GLU A 57 5.00 -8.12 2.61
CA GLU A 57 6.13 -8.23 3.53
C GLU A 57 6.26 -6.95 4.31
N SER A 58 6.32 -7.03 5.64
CA SER A 58 6.69 -5.90 6.47
C SER A 58 8.19 -5.64 6.34
N GLY A 59 8.57 -4.36 6.32
CA GLY A 59 9.95 -3.93 6.23
C GLY A 59 10.19 -2.61 6.94
N GLY A 60 11.42 -2.44 7.42
CA GLY A 60 11.84 -1.24 8.14
C GLY A 60 12.79 -1.56 9.29
N PRO A 61 13.42 -0.55 9.91
CA PRO A 61 13.29 0.88 9.61
C PRO A 61 13.98 1.26 8.30
N TYR A 62 13.33 2.10 7.49
CA TYR A 62 13.93 2.61 6.25
C TYR A 62 14.89 3.75 6.59
N SER A 63 16.05 3.83 5.94
CA SER A 63 16.94 5.00 6.14
C SER A 63 16.20 6.29 5.76
N ALA A 64 16.51 7.41 6.43
CA ALA A 64 15.82 8.69 6.22
C ALA A 64 15.84 9.18 4.76
N LEU A 65 16.82 8.74 3.99
CA LEU A 65 16.96 8.96 2.55
C LEU A 65 15.97 8.14 1.69
N ARG A 66 15.43 7.03 2.21
CA ARG A 66 14.53 6.09 1.52
C ARG A 66 13.06 6.19 1.95
N GLY A 67 12.76 6.64 3.17
CA GLY A 67 11.40 6.56 3.75
C GLY A 67 10.47 7.76 3.58
N LEU A 68 10.93 8.90 3.05
CA LEU A 68 10.11 10.12 2.94
C LEU A 68 9.83 10.50 1.47
N GLY A 69 8.54 10.56 1.13
CA GLY A 69 8.01 11.01 -0.17
C GLY A 69 7.48 9.88 -1.06
N ILE A 70 6.89 10.27 -2.20
CA ILE A 70 6.57 9.33 -3.28
C ILE A 70 7.85 9.10 -4.07
N ARG A 71 8.33 7.86 -4.06
CA ARG A 71 9.54 7.49 -4.80
C ARG A 71 9.19 6.40 -5.79
N LEU A 72 9.68 6.62 -7.01
CA LEU A 72 9.84 5.58 -8.01
C LEU A 72 11.22 4.96 -7.79
N SER A 73 11.27 3.69 -7.37
CA SER A 73 12.50 2.93 -7.56
C SER A 73 12.57 2.55 -9.04
N LEU A 74 13.38 3.26 -9.82
CA LEU A 74 13.62 2.92 -11.22
C LEU A 74 14.35 1.57 -11.38
N ALA A 75 15.12 1.16 -10.37
CA ALA A 75 15.86 -0.11 -10.37
C ALA A 75 14.92 -1.33 -10.32
N ASP A 76 13.88 -1.29 -9.48
CA ASP A 76 12.94 -2.40 -9.28
C ASP A 76 11.55 -2.13 -9.87
N ARG A 77 11.37 -0.98 -10.53
CA ARG A 77 10.07 -0.42 -10.94
C ARG A 77 9.05 -0.31 -9.79
N GLY A 78 9.50 -0.33 -8.54
CA GLY A 78 8.64 -0.26 -7.35
C GLY A 78 8.10 1.13 -7.09
N LEU A 79 6.82 1.22 -6.73
CA LEU A 79 6.18 2.47 -6.27
C LEU A 79 6.26 2.54 -4.75
N THR A 80 6.71 3.66 -4.17
CA THR A 80 6.73 3.85 -2.72
C THR A 80 5.87 5.04 -2.33
N PHE A 81 4.93 4.82 -1.42
CA PHE A 81 4.15 5.82 -0.71
C PHE A 81 4.71 5.96 0.71
N GLY A 82 5.78 6.76 0.83
CA GLY A 82 6.50 6.97 2.09
C GLY A 82 6.07 8.25 2.81
N THR A 83 5.45 8.10 3.97
CA THR A 83 5.05 9.18 4.89
C THR A 83 5.82 9.13 6.22
N THR A 84 6.52 8.03 6.49
CA THR A 84 7.44 7.84 7.64
C THR A 84 8.60 6.92 7.27
N THR A 85 9.68 6.97 8.05
CA THR A 85 10.82 6.07 7.94
C THR A 85 10.77 4.90 8.91
N GLU A 86 9.79 4.89 9.81
CA GLU A 86 9.70 3.90 10.91
C GLU A 86 9.44 2.48 10.40
N GLY A 87 8.66 2.34 9.34
CA GLY A 87 8.40 1.05 8.71
C GLY A 87 7.26 1.13 7.69
N GLY A 88 7.08 0.05 6.96
CA GLY A 88 6.07 -0.06 5.93
C GLY A 88 5.86 -1.49 5.46
N VAL A 89 4.87 -1.66 4.59
CA VAL A 89 4.54 -2.92 3.96
C VAL A 89 4.89 -2.83 2.48
N CYS A 90 5.67 -3.78 2.01
CA CYS A 90 5.94 -4.02 0.60
C CYS A 90 4.94 -5.04 0.06
N LEU A 91 4.10 -4.60 -0.86
CA LEU A 91 3.14 -5.43 -1.57
C LEU A 91 3.76 -5.87 -2.89
N ARG A 92 3.65 -7.16 -3.19
CA ARG A 92 4.05 -7.75 -4.47
C ARG A 92 2.81 -8.14 -5.25
N PHE A 93 2.82 -7.90 -6.55
CA PHE A 93 1.72 -8.23 -7.45
C PHE A 93 2.13 -9.31 -8.44
N HIS A 94 1.18 -10.16 -8.84
CA HIS A 94 1.40 -11.14 -9.91
C HIS A 94 1.53 -10.45 -11.28
N GLU A 95 0.69 -9.44 -11.51
CA GLU A 95 0.67 -8.57 -12.68
C GLU A 95 0.98 -7.12 -12.27
N PRO A 96 1.87 -6.41 -12.99
CA PRO A 96 2.20 -5.03 -12.70
C PRO A 96 0.97 -4.10 -12.74
N VAL A 97 0.79 -3.28 -11.69
CA VAL A 97 -0.37 -2.40 -11.53
C VAL A 97 -0.03 -0.93 -11.86
N PRO A 98 -0.94 -0.17 -12.49
CA PRO A 98 -0.78 1.28 -12.61
C PRO A 98 -1.02 1.95 -11.24
N GLY A 99 -0.57 3.19 -11.07
CA GLY A 99 -0.85 3.90 -9.81
C GLY A 99 -0.30 5.30 -9.65
N ILE A 100 0.73 5.66 -10.43
CA ILE A 100 1.37 6.97 -10.30
C ILE A 100 1.00 7.96 -11.41
N ASP A 101 0.48 7.49 -12.55
CA ASP A 101 0.12 8.35 -13.67
C ASP A 101 -1.34 8.16 -14.10
N PRO A 102 -2.04 9.24 -14.53
CA PRO A 102 -3.45 9.18 -14.92
C PRO A 102 -3.73 8.30 -16.14
N TRP A 103 -2.73 8.06 -16.99
CA TRP A 103 -2.85 7.30 -18.23
C TRP A 103 -2.44 5.82 -18.07
N GLY A 104 -1.91 5.42 -16.90
CA GLY A 104 -1.50 4.03 -16.63
C GLY A 104 -0.32 3.54 -17.47
N LEU A 105 0.49 4.46 -17.97
CA LEU A 105 1.73 4.22 -18.73
C LEU A 105 2.79 3.54 -17.89
N VAL A 106 2.87 3.86 -16.59
CA VAL A 106 3.84 3.27 -15.68
C VAL A 106 3.16 2.22 -14.82
N ARG A 107 3.63 0.98 -14.93
CA ARG A 107 3.15 -0.14 -14.13
C ARG A 107 4.22 -0.65 -13.17
N HIS A 108 3.78 -1.04 -11.99
CA HIS A 108 4.63 -1.37 -10.86
C HIS A 108 4.39 -2.82 -10.43
N PRO A 109 5.42 -3.67 -10.42
CA PRO A 109 5.31 -5.04 -9.92
C PRO A 109 5.17 -5.09 -8.39
N GLY A 110 5.47 -3.98 -7.70
CA GLY A 110 5.30 -3.87 -6.26
C GLY A 110 5.04 -2.45 -5.77
N LEU A 111 4.41 -2.37 -4.60
CA LEU A 111 4.02 -1.14 -3.92
C LEU A 111 4.45 -1.17 -2.46
N THR A 112 5.31 -0.24 -2.06
CA THR A 112 5.69 -0.02 -0.66
C THR A 112 4.85 1.08 -0.05
N VAL A 113 4.26 0.84 1.12
CA VAL A 113 3.40 1.78 1.83
C VAL A 113 3.78 1.86 3.29
N THR A 114 4.04 3.06 3.80
CA THR A 114 4.45 3.24 5.20
C THR A 114 3.24 3.42 6.11
N VAL A 115 3.04 2.48 7.03
CA VAL A 115 1.91 2.39 7.95
C VAL A 115 2.41 2.28 9.38
N ALA A 116 1.56 2.56 10.37
CA ALA A 116 1.97 2.56 11.78
C ALA A 116 2.32 1.16 12.31
N GLU A 117 1.64 0.13 11.82
CA GLU A 117 1.76 -1.25 12.29
C GLU A 117 2.04 -2.20 11.10
N PRO A 118 3.23 -2.13 10.48
CA PRO A 118 3.51 -2.82 9.22
C PRO A 118 3.42 -4.34 9.33
N ASP A 119 3.86 -4.94 10.44
CA ASP A 119 3.78 -6.38 10.65
C ASP A 119 2.33 -6.87 10.68
N LEU A 120 1.48 -6.18 11.43
CA LEU A 120 0.05 -6.52 11.56
C LEU A 120 -0.70 -6.32 10.24
N VAL A 121 -0.37 -5.25 9.51
CA VAL A 121 -0.97 -5.01 8.18
C VAL A 121 -0.52 -6.08 7.18
N ALA A 122 0.77 -6.44 7.15
CA ALA A 122 1.27 -7.48 6.26
C ALA A 122 0.65 -8.85 6.56
N GLU A 123 0.59 -9.24 7.84
CA GLU A 123 -0.02 -10.50 8.25
C GLU A 123 -1.51 -10.55 7.87
N ALA A 124 -2.25 -9.46 8.11
CA ALA A 124 -3.65 -9.39 7.77
C ALA A 124 -3.91 -9.45 6.26
N ILE A 125 -3.07 -8.79 5.45
CA ILE A 125 -3.14 -8.88 3.98
C ILE A 125 -2.88 -10.32 3.53
N ASN A 126 -1.81 -10.95 4.01
CA ASN A 126 -1.49 -12.34 3.65
C ASN A 126 -2.62 -13.30 4.04
N ARG A 127 -3.22 -13.11 5.23
CA ARG A 127 -4.36 -13.92 5.68
C ARG A 127 -5.59 -13.77 4.78
N VAL A 128 -5.84 -12.56 4.26
CA VAL A 128 -6.94 -12.32 3.31
C VAL A 128 -6.63 -12.95 1.96
N VAL A 129 -5.40 -12.77 1.45
CA VAL A 129 -4.97 -13.33 0.15
C VAL A 129 -5.03 -14.85 0.16
N THR A 130 -4.62 -15.53 1.24
CA THR A 130 -4.70 -17.00 1.32
C THR A 130 -6.14 -17.54 1.36
N ARG A 131 -7.13 -16.68 1.66
CA ARG A 131 -8.55 -17.05 1.76
C ARG A 131 -9.38 -16.65 0.54
N ALA A 132 -8.81 -15.84 -0.36
CA ALA A 132 -9.44 -15.37 -1.60
C ALA A 132 -9.20 -16.37 -2.73
#